data_AF-A0A926KU14-F1
#
_entry.id   AF-A0A926KU14-F1
#
_cell.length_a   1.000
_cell.length_b   1.000
_cell.length_c   1.000
_cell.angle_alpha   90.00
_cell.angle_beta   90.00
_cell.angle_gamma   90.00
#
_symmetry.space_group_name_H-M   'P 1'
#
loop_
_entity.id
_entity.type
_entity.pdbx_description
1 polymer ?
#
loop_
_entity_poly.entity_id
_entity_poly.type
_entity_poly.pdbx_seq_one_letter_code
_entity_poly.pdbx_strand_id
1 'polypeptide(L)'
;MKRGKFVVMSKMKTITINLSIVILIATAAGIWLLQSSDVKETTGKTAEALEAPATAAAIASSSPVSTVNGQKSFADLLRQYGSLPLADAHNHDASGGAYNRMMDTWKRDAMDRVVLFGDVSERSAIATDATAWNAYVDRPDFFTPYFSGFDLHDKSSLDVVRTNLEKGYFGLGEIAAASTFSPVVSRVEWKANDPMDGFLPKIYDICAEYKAPILLHIDPPNGAVIDKLEEALDAHPKTIFIFGHANAFNSPENVKKLLEKYSNLYADFFAGFTVLDPASSNKLEDFIPVMKQFPDRFMLSSDSGYGVKSEEAAIEAMYRVMDALNDPNLARKIAYDNLDAIIRSAPATRTQKEAILKQDPSRDVSKLSKLEAGLILWGKSK
;
A
#
# COMPACT_ATOMS: atom_id res chain seq x y z
N MET A 1 65.08 -57.78 4.01
CA MET A 1 64.72 -58.69 5.12
C MET A 1 63.96 -57.89 6.18
N LYS A 2 62.69 -58.24 6.40
CA LYS A 2 61.82 -58.04 7.58
C LYS A 2 61.67 -56.66 8.30
N ARG A 3 60.40 -56.21 8.27
CA ARG A 3 59.50 -55.75 9.38
C ARG A 3 59.83 -54.39 10.04
N GLY A 4 58.90 -53.50 10.38
CA GLY A 4 57.44 -53.48 10.48
C GLY A 4 57.02 -52.40 11.52
N LYS A 5 55.71 -52.17 11.73
CA LYS A 5 55.00 -51.25 12.68
C LYS A 5 54.53 -49.92 12.05
N PHE A 6 53.32 -49.39 12.28
CA PHE A 6 52.10 -49.81 12.98
C PHE A 6 50.90 -49.02 12.39
N VAL A 7 49.71 -49.60 12.52
CA VAL A 7 48.39 -49.11 12.04
C VAL A 7 47.70 -48.28 13.13
N VAL A 8 46.97 -47.22 12.76
CA VAL A 8 45.63 -46.89 13.33
C VAL A 8 44.76 -46.26 12.24
N MET A 9 43.75 -47.01 11.75
CA MET A 9 42.64 -46.51 10.93
C MET A 9 41.52 -46.04 11.86
N SER A 10 41.01 -44.83 11.64
CA SER A 10 39.74 -44.34 12.21
C SER A 10 38.60 -44.62 11.23
N LYS A 11 37.51 -45.20 11.76
CA LYS A 11 36.33 -45.66 11.01
C LYS A 11 35.46 -44.48 10.56
N MET A 12 35.17 -44.42 9.26
CA MET A 12 34.05 -43.66 8.69
C MET A 12 32.72 -44.20 9.25
N LYS A 13 31.87 -43.30 9.76
CA LYS A 13 30.45 -43.59 10.01
C LYS A 13 29.65 -43.12 8.79
N THR A 14 28.99 -44.07 8.15
CA THR A 14 27.97 -43.90 7.11
C THR A 14 26.76 -43.19 7.72
N ILE A 15 26.37 -42.04 7.16
CA ILE A 15 25.09 -41.38 7.47
C ILE A 15 24.10 -41.81 6.39
N THR A 16 23.06 -42.51 6.83
CA THR A 16 21.94 -42.97 6.01
C THR A 16 21.00 -41.80 5.73
N ILE A 17 20.74 -41.54 4.45
CA ILE A 17 19.73 -40.57 3.97
C ILE A 17 18.37 -41.28 4.01
N ASN A 18 17.44 -40.76 4.81
CA ASN A 18 16.03 -41.15 4.73
C ASN A 18 15.27 -40.13 3.88
N LEU A 19 14.71 -40.62 2.78
CA LEU A 19 13.79 -39.95 1.89
C LEU A 19 12.36 -40.19 2.41
N SER A 20 11.59 -39.13 2.64
CA SER A 20 10.13 -39.22 2.75
C SER A 20 9.52 -37.89 2.30
N ILE A 21 8.94 -37.90 1.11
CA ILE A 21 8.02 -36.90 0.60
C ILE A 21 6.61 -37.48 0.80
N VAL A 22 5.65 -36.66 1.26
CA VAL A 22 4.27 -36.52 0.73
C VAL A 22 3.38 -35.75 1.73
N ILE A 23 2.95 -34.56 1.27
CA ILE A 23 1.65 -33.87 1.43
C ILE A 23 1.18 -33.44 2.83
N LEU A 24 1.11 -32.11 3.01
CA LEU A 24 0.10 -31.44 3.85
C LEU A 24 -0.29 -30.12 3.18
N ILE A 25 -1.27 -30.23 2.28
CA ILE A 25 -2.13 -29.13 1.83
C ILE A 25 -3.29 -29.06 2.84
N ALA A 26 -3.72 -27.83 3.15
CA ALA A 26 -4.93 -27.46 3.92
C ALA A 26 -4.77 -27.22 5.43
N THR A 27 -4.25 -26.04 5.82
CA THR A 27 -4.60 -25.37 7.09
C THR A 27 -4.64 -23.83 6.97
N ALA A 28 -5.01 -23.28 5.81
CA ALA A 28 -5.23 -21.83 5.65
C ALA A 28 -6.68 -21.43 5.29
N ALA A 29 -7.57 -22.40 5.04
CA ALA A 29 -8.98 -22.14 4.69
C ALA A 29 -9.97 -22.40 5.84
N GLY A 30 -9.49 -22.80 7.03
CA GLY A 30 -10.34 -23.34 8.09
C GLY A 30 -10.94 -22.34 9.08
N ILE A 31 -10.52 -21.08 9.07
CA ILE A 31 -10.99 -20.08 10.06
C ILE A 31 -12.05 -19.13 9.48
N TRP A 32 -12.23 -19.11 8.15
CA TRP A 32 -13.21 -18.23 7.50
C TRP A 32 -14.61 -18.86 7.32
N LEU A 33 -14.82 -20.12 7.75
CA LEU A 33 -16.02 -20.90 7.44
C LEU A 33 -16.88 -21.29 8.65
N LEU A 34 -16.67 -20.68 9.82
CA LEU A 34 -17.44 -20.97 11.05
C LEU A 34 -18.20 -19.78 11.64
N GLN A 35 -18.48 -18.74 10.85
CA GLN A 35 -19.30 -17.59 11.29
C GLN A 35 -20.54 -17.30 10.43
N SER A 36 -20.91 -18.18 9.51
CA SER A 36 -22.15 -18.01 8.72
C SER A 36 -22.99 -19.27 8.72
N SER A 37 -23.65 -19.54 9.84
CA SER A 37 -24.80 -20.43 9.84
C SER A 37 -25.68 -20.13 11.03
N ASP A 38 -26.62 -19.21 10.82
CA ASP A 38 -27.93 -19.29 11.46
C ASP A 38 -29.04 -18.72 10.55
N VAL A 39 -29.99 -19.61 10.26
CA VAL A 39 -31.43 -19.38 10.03
C VAL A 39 -31.88 -18.72 8.71
N LYS A 40 -32.49 -19.49 7.78
CA LYS A 40 -33.93 -19.83 7.77
C LYS A 40 -34.36 -20.67 6.54
N GLU A 41 -35.19 -21.69 6.78
CA GLU A 41 -36.13 -22.30 5.83
C GLU A 41 -37.00 -21.19 5.17
N THR A 42 -37.53 -21.29 3.95
CA THR A 42 -38.62 -22.21 3.55
C THR A 42 -38.93 -22.01 2.05
N THR A 43 -39.22 -23.13 1.36
CA THR A 43 -40.12 -23.32 0.18
C THR A 43 -39.90 -22.62 -1.18
N GLY A 44 -39.98 -23.44 -2.24
CA GLY A 44 -40.75 -23.07 -3.45
C GLY A 44 -40.03 -23.22 -4.78
N LYS A 45 -39.99 -24.44 -5.33
CA LYS A 45 -39.78 -24.67 -6.77
C LYS A 45 -41.07 -24.34 -7.54
N THR A 46 -40.97 -23.49 -8.55
CA THR A 46 -41.41 -23.81 -9.92
C THR A 46 -40.79 -22.83 -10.91
N ALA A 47 -40.28 -23.39 -11.99
CA ALA A 47 -39.76 -22.70 -13.16
C ALA A 47 -40.91 -22.40 -14.12
N GLU A 48 -40.86 -21.24 -14.78
CA GLU A 48 -41.47 -21.07 -16.09
C GLU A 48 -40.65 -20.02 -16.87
N ALA A 49 -40.06 -20.49 -17.96
CA ALA A 49 -39.44 -19.65 -18.98
C ALA A 49 -40.54 -19.12 -19.89
N LEU A 50 -40.40 -17.90 -20.42
CA LEU A 50 -40.91 -17.49 -21.73
C LEU A 50 -40.33 -16.13 -22.13
N GLU A 51 -39.58 -16.17 -23.24
CA GLU A 51 -39.53 -15.25 -24.38
C GLU A 51 -39.37 -13.72 -24.19
N ALA A 52 -38.32 -13.22 -24.84
CA ALA A 52 -38.18 -11.83 -25.26
C ALA A 52 -39.16 -11.49 -26.41
N PRO A 53 -39.49 -10.19 -26.57
CA PRO A 53 -39.01 -9.54 -27.78
C PRO A 53 -38.45 -8.13 -27.55
N ALA A 54 -37.58 -7.74 -28.48
CA ALA A 54 -36.93 -6.45 -28.57
C ALA A 54 -37.92 -5.29 -28.77
N THR A 55 -37.63 -4.13 -28.19
CA THR A 55 -38.00 -2.83 -28.77
C THR A 55 -37.08 -1.74 -28.25
N ALA A 56 -36.45 -1.01 -29.18
CA ALA A 56 -35.70 0.20 -28.92
C ALA A 56 -36.65 1.39 -28.78
N ALA A 57 -36.52 2.15 -27.70
CA ALA A 57 -36.92 3.57 -27.65
C ALA A 57 -36.25 4.24 -26.43
N ALA A 58 -35.42 5.24 -26.70
CA ALA A 58 -34.87 6.14 -25.70
C ALA A 58 -35.94 7.14 -25.25
N ILE A 59 -36.20 7.24 -23.94
CA ILE A 59 -36.73 8.45 -23.30
C ILE A 59 -36.07 8.55 -21.92
N ALA A 60 -35.41 9.68 -21.68
CA ALA A 60 -34.86 10.09 -20.41
C ALA A 60 -35.92 10.04 -19.31
N SER A 61 -35.67 9.24 -18.28
CA SER A 61 -36.38 9.33 -17.00
C SER A 61 -35.36 9.69 -15.91
N SER A 62 -35.30 10.99 -15.63
CA SER A 62 -34.74 11.51 -14.38
C SER A 62 -35.66 11.10 -13.23
N SER A 63 -35.55 9.84 -12.82
CA SER A 63 -36.14 9.40 -11.55
C SER A 63 -35.33 10.03 -10.40
N PRO A 64 -35.99 10.53 -9.35
CA PRO A 64 -35.32 11.17 -8.24
C PRO A 64 -34.41 10.12 -7.59
N VAL A 65 -33.12 10.47 -7.53
CA VAL A 65 -32.07 9.71 -6.87
C VAL A 65 -32.50 9.48 -5.43
N SER A 66 -32.85 8.24 -5.09
CA SER A 66 -33.26 7.85 -3.76
C SER A 66 -32.07 7.94 -2.81
N THR A 67 -31.95 9.06 -2.11
CA THR A 67 -31.07 9.23 -0.96
C THR A 67 -31.60 8.37 0.18
N VAL A 68 -30.90 7.31 0.55
CA VAL A 68 -31.11 6.69 1.87
C VAL A 68 -30.38 7.58 2.87
N ASN A 69 -31.13 8.21 3.79
CA ASN A 69 -30.63 9.08 4.87
C ASN A 69 -29.85 10.36 4.45
N GLY A 70 -30.07 10.89 3.24
CA GLY A 70 -29.41 12.13 2.79
C GLY A 70 -27.95 11.97 2.37
N GLN A 71 -27.40 10.75 2.39
CA GLN A 71 -26.09 10.45 1.81
C GLN A 71 -26.22 10.10 0.33
N LYS A 72 -25.26 10.57 -0.47
CA LYS A 72 -25.14 10.23 -1.89
C LYS A 72 -24.82 8.74 -2.05
N SER A 73 -25.37 8.11 -3.09
CA SER A 73 -24.94 6.77 -3.48
C SER A 73 -23.55 6.81 -4.09
N PHE A 74 -22.84 5.67 -4.13
CA PHE A 74 -21.54 5.60 -4.78
C PHE A 74 -21.59 6.02 -6.25
N ALA A 75 -22.66 5.66 -6.97
CA ALA A 75 -22.87 6.08 -8.35
C ALA A 75 -23.04 7.61 -8.48
N ASP A 76 -23.63 8.29 -7.49
CA ASP A 76 -23.72 9.75 -7.48
C ASP A 76 -22.36 10.39 -7.21
N LEU A 77 -21.59 9.81 -6.27
CA LEU A 77 -20.24 10.25 -5.96
C LEU A 77 -19.31 10.10 -7.18
N LEU A 78 -19.37 8.98 -7.89
CA LEU A 78 -18.62 8.76 -9.13
C LEU A 78 -19.02 9.76 -10.22
N ARG A 79 -20.32 10.06 -10.38
CA ARG A 79 -20.74 11.10 -11.33
C ARG A 79 -20.23 12.49 -10.98
N GLN A 80 -20.09 12.79 -9.69
CA GLN A 80 -19.66 14.10 -9.22
C GLN A 80 -18.14 14.27 -9.21
N TYR A 81 -17.40 13.24 -8.80
CA TYR A 81 -15.96 13.33 -8.52
C TYR A 81 -15.10 12.41 -9.41
N GLY A 82 -15.68 11.47 -10.16
CA GLY A 82 -14.91 10.50 -10.95
C GLY A 82 -14.12 11.09 -12.13
N SER A 83 -14.26 12.40 -12.40
CA SER A 83 -13.37 13.12 -13.33
C SER A 83 -12.17 13.76 -12.64
N LEU A 84 -12.16 13.84 -11.30
CA LEU A 84 -10.98 14.21 -10.53
C LEU A 84 -10.06 13.00 -10.47
N PRO A 85 -8.74 13.18 -10.64
CA PRO A 85 -7.84 12.06 -10.53
C PRO A 85 -7.84 11.54 -9.08
N LEU A 86 -7.76 10.21 -8.92
CA LEU A 86 -7.74 9.56 -7.61
C LEU A 86 -6.62 8.51 -7.54
N ALA A 87 -5.80 8.62 -6.51
CA ALA A 87 -4.74 7.68 -6.21
C ALA A 87 -5.01 6.98 -4.87
N ASP A 88 -4.80 5.66 -4.86
CA ASP A 88 -4.71 4.90 -3.62
C ASP A 88 -3.25 4.90 -3.14
N ALA A 89 -2.98 5.57 -2.03
CA ALA A 89 -1.63 5.72 -1.50
C ALA A 89 -1.12 4.50 -0.71
N HIS A 90 -1.99 3.53 -0.40
CA HIS A 90 -1.65 2.38 0.44
C HIS A 90 -2.52 1.17 0.10
N ASN A 91 -1.95 0.20 -0.60
CA ASN A 91 -2.65 -0.97 -1.12
C ASN A 91 -1.75 -2.22 -1.15
N HIS A 92 -2.15 -3.31 -0.50
CA HIS A 92 -1.41 -4.56 -0.34
C HIS A 92 -1.70 -5.63 -1.41
N ASP A 93 -2.35 -5.28 -2.51
CA ASP A 93 -2.83 -6.28 -3.46
C ASP A 93 -1.75 -6.96 -4.32
N ALA A 94 -0.47 -6.61 -4.18
CA ALA A 94 0.58 -7.45 -4.77
C ALA A 94 0.62 -8.83 -4.10
N SER A 95 0.22 -8.92 -2.83
CA SER A 95 0.18 -10.17 -2.08
C SER A 95 -0.83 -11.15 -2.67
N GLY A 96 -0.35 -12.37 -2.94
CA GLY A 96 -1.15 -13.39 -3.63
C GLY A 96 -1.61 -12.99 -5.04
N GLY A 97 -1.02 -11.95 -5.64
CA GLY A 97 -1.42 -11.41 -6.95
C GLY A 97 -2.86 -10.90 -6.99
N ALA A 98 -3.38 -10.41 -5.86
CA ALA A 98 -4.74 -9.92 -5.73
C ALA A 98 -5.08 -8.78 -6.71
N TYR A 99 -4.09 -7.96 -7.07
CA TYR A 99 -4.24 -6.82 -7.97
C TYR A 99 -4.85 -7.21 -9.32
N ASN A 100 -4.58 -8.43 -9.82
CA ASN A 100 -5.16 -8.93 -11.06
C ASN A 100 -6.69 -9.00 -11.01
N ARG A 101 -7.26 -9.30 -9.84
CA ARG A 101 -8.71 -9.38 -9.63
C ARG A 101 -9.32 -8.00 -9.43
N MET A 102 -8.53 -7.03 -8.96
CA MET A 102 -8.98 -5.66 -8.71
C MET A 102 -8.91 -4.73 -9.92
N MET A 103 -8.23 -5.12 -11.00
CA MET A 103 -8.10 -4.30 -12.21
C MET A 103 -9.44 -3.76 -12.75
N ASP A 104 -10.47 -4.61 -12.81
CA ASP A 104 -11.79 -4.20 -13.31
C ASP A 104 -12.49 -3.27 -12.32
N THR A 105 -12.33 -3.52 -11.02
CA THR A 105 -12.85 -2.66 -9.95
C THR A 105 -12.21 -1.27 -10.00
N TRP A 106 -10.88 -1.19 -10.01
CA TRP A 106 -10.17 0.08 -10.09
C TRP A 106 -10.51 0.88 -11.35
N LYS A 107 -10.66 0.20 -12.49
CA LYS A 107 -11.09 0.85 -13.73
C LYS A 107 -12.53 1.37 -13.63
N ARG A 108 -13.45 0.56 -13.11
CA ARG A 108 -14.87 0.93 -12.92
C ARG A 108 -15.02 2.11 -11.96
N ASP A 109 -14.22 2.12 -10.91
CA ASP A 109 -14.31 3.08 -9.81
C ASP A 109 -13.41 4.31 -10.02
N ALA A 110 -12.91 4.48 -11.25
CA ALA A 110 -12.10 5.62 -11.70
C ALA A 110 -10.86 5.89 -10.84
N MET A 111 -10.08 4.84 -10.54
CA MET A 111 -8.72 5.00 -10.04
C MET A 111 -7.78 5.40 -11.17
N ASP A 112 -6.85 6.30 -10.87
CA ASP A 112 -5.79 6.74 -11.79
C ASP A 112 -4.42 6.20 -11.38
N ARG A 113 -4.23 5.87 -10.10
CA ARG A 113 -2.97 5.35 -9.58
C ARG A 113 -3.19 4.47 -8.36
N VAL A 114 -2.38 3.42 -8.23
CA VAL A 114 -2.29 2.60 -7.02
C VAL A 114 -0.83 2.49 -6.60
N VAL A 115 -0.51 2.96 -5.39
CA VAL A 115 0.76 2.62 -4.74
C VAL A 115 0.62 1.20 -4.22
N LEU A 116 1.38 0.30 -4.83
CA LEU A 116 1.19 -1.13 -4.66
C LEU A 116 2.31 -1.70 -3.77
N PHE A 117 1.88 -2.34 -2.70
CA PHE A 117 2.66 -2.93 -1.63
C PHE A 117 2.55 -4.45 -1.67
N GLY A 118 3.63 -5.12 -1.28
CA GLY A 118 3.60 -6.55 -0.93
C GLY A 118 3.18 -6.78 0.51
N ASP A 119 3.66 -7.89 1.08
CA ASP A 119 3.51 -8.18 2.51
C ASP A 119 4.32 -7.19 3.35
N VAL A 120 4.08 -7.17 4.65
CA VAL A 120 4.60 -6.14 5.57
C VAL A 120 5.77 -6.68 6.36
N SER A 121 6.99 -6.21 6.07
CA SER A 121 8.18 -6.39 6.94
C SER A 121 8.41 -7.84 7.38
N GLU A 122 8.31 -8.78 6.44
CA GLU A 122 8.58 -10.19 6.65
C GLU A 122 9.13 -10.86 5.39
N ARG A 123 9.61 -12.10 5.52
CA ARG A 123 10.28 -12.81 4.43
C ARG A 123 9.47 -12.91 3.13
N SER A 124 8.15 -13.07 3.22
CA SER A 124 7.29 -13.17 2.04
C SER A 124 7.21 -11.85 1.27
N ALA A 125 7.46 -10.71 1.92
CA ALA A 125 7.51 -9.38 1.29
C ALA A 125 8.51 -9.32 0.14
N ILE A 126 9.65 -10.04 0.20
CA ILE A 126 10.62 -10.10 -0.90
C ILE A 126 9.96 -10.56 -2.21
N ALA A 127 9.09 -11.58 -2.13
CA ALA A 127 8.44 -12.15 -3.31
C ALA A 127 7.24 -11.30 -3.78
N THR A 128 6.49 -10.72 -2.85
CA THR A 128 5.31 -9.90 -3.16
C THR A 128 5.71 -8.49 -3.62
N ASP A 129 6.83 -7.93 -3.17
CA ASP A 129 7.45 -6.72 -3.72
C ASP A 129 7.89 -6.90 -5.18
N ALA A 130 8.38 -8.09 -5.54
CA ALA A 130 8.69 -8.42 -6.92
C ALA A 130 7.41 -8.50 -7.77
N THR A 131 6.28 -8.89 -7.17
CA THR A 131 4.96 -8.86 -7.82
C THR A 131 4.50 -7.42 -8.06
N ALA A 132 4.65 -6.52 -7.09
CA ALA A 132 4.38 -5.09 -7.26
C ALA A 132 5.22 -4.48 -8.39
N TRP A 133 6.51 -4.85 -8.46
CA TRP A 133 7.39 -4.44 -9.55
C TRP A 133 6.95 -4.94 -10.92
N ASN A 134 6.51 -6.18 -11.02
CA ASN A 134 6.04 -6.73 -12.30
C ASN A 134 4.76 -6.03 -12.77
N ALA A 135 3.84 -5.72 -11.86
CA ALA A 135 2.65 -4.93 -12.16
C ALA A 135 3.03 -3.54 -12.70
N TYR A 136 4.01 -2.89 -12.06
CA TYR A 136 4.56 -1.62 -12.53
C TYR A 136 5.20 -1.69 -13.92
N VAL A 137 6.00 -2.72 -14.20
CA VAL A 137 6.58 -2.88 -15.54
C VAL A 137 5.50 -3.07 -16.61
N ASP A 138 4.38 -3.75 -16.30
CA ASP A 138 3.29 -3.90 -17.27
C ASP A 138 2.46 -2.62 -17.47
N ARG A 139 2.24 -1.86 -16.39
CA ARG A 139 1.41 -0.64 -16.35
C ARG A 139 2.07 0.49 -15.54
N PRO A 140 3.16 1.09 -16.04
CA PRO A 140 3.91 2.13 -15.33
C PRO A 140 3.17 3.47 -15.23
N ASP A 141 2.08 3.61 -15.98
CA ASP A 141 1.15 4.73 -15.92
C ASP A 141 0.19 4.65 -14.72
N PHE A 142 0.02 3.46 -14.13
CA PHE A 142 -1.01 3.18 -13.13
C PHE A 142 -0.42 2.72 -11.79
N PHE A 143 0.50 1.77 -11.79
CA PHE A 143 1.09 1.27 -10.55
C PHE A 143 2.30 2.07 -10.11
N THR A 144 2.48 2.21 -8.80
CA THR A 144 3.66 2.81 -8.18
C THR A 144 4.21 1.83 -7.15
N PRO A 145 5.29 1.08 -7.45
CA PRO A 145 5.74 0.00 -6.57
C PRO A 145 6.52 0.54 -5.37
N TYR A 146 6.07 0.17 -4.17
CA TYR A 146 6.81 0.31 -2.92
C TYR A 146 7.31 -1.07 -2.48
N PHE A 147 8.22 -1.11 -1.51
CA PHE A 147 8.79 -2.38 -1.03
C PHE A 147 9.07 -2.36 0.48
N SER A 148 8.96 -3.52 1.12
CA SER A 148 9.28 -3.73 2.54
C SER A 148 10.13 -5.00 2.80
N GLY A 149 10.49 -5.72 1.74
CA GLY A 149 11.19 -7.00 1.75
C GLY A 149 12.66 -6.92 2.12
N PHE A 150 12.95 -6.51 3.35
CA PHE A 150 14.29 -6.54 3.95
C PHE A 150 14.21 -6.63 5.47
N ASP A 151 15.19 -7.31 6.08
CA ASP A 151 15.32 -7.38 7.53
C ASP A 151 16.00 -6.11 8.06
N LEU A 152 15.25 -5.22 8.72
CA LEU A 152 15.77 -3.96 9.25
C LEU A 152 16.78 -4.13 10.40
N HIS A 153 16.97 -5.34 10.92
CA HIS A 153 17.98 -5.66 11.94
C HIS A 153 19.26 -6.25 11.33
N ASP A 154 19.26 -6.62 10.04
CA ASP A 154 20.45 -7.01 9.30
C ASP A 154 21.06 -5.80 8.58
N LYS A 155 22.38 -5.61 8.72
CA LYS A 155 23.12 -4.57 8.01
C LYS A 155 23.00 -4.68 6.49
N SER A 156 22.79 -5.90 5.96
CA SER A 156 22.61 -6.14 4.53
C SER A 156 21.37 -5.43 3.95
N SER A 157 20.39 -5.06 4.79
CA SER A 157 19.21 -4.27 4.38
C SER A 157 19.58 -2.96 3.69
N LEU A 158 20.68 -2.31 4.08
CA LEU A 158 21.12 -1.06 3.45
C LEU A 158 21.45 -1.25 1.97
N ASP A 159 22.04 -2.38 1.61
CA ASP A 159 22.36 -2.72 0.22
C ASP A 159 21.10 -3.12 -0.55
N VAL A 160 20.17 -3.84 0.09
CA VAL A 160 18.86 -4.19 -0.50
C VAL A 160 18.05 -2.93 -0.83
N VAL A 161 17.95 -2.01 0.13
CA VAL A 161 17.23 -0.74 -0.03
C VAL A 161 17.82 0.08 -1.18
N ARG A 162 19.15 0.25 -1.22
CA ARG A 162 19.81 0.96 -2.33
C ARG A 162 19.59 0.28 -3.67
N THR A 163 19.68 -1.05 -3.71
CA THR A 163 19.48 -1.83 -4.94
C THR A 163 18.06 -1.67 -5.49
N ASN A 164 17.04 -1.76 -4.63
CA ASN A 164 15.65 -1.58 -5.04
C ASN A 164 15.35 -0.13 -5.46
N LEU A 165 15.87 0.85 -4.72
CA LEU A 165 15.70 2.25 -5.09
C LEU A 165 16.39 2.59 -6.41
N GLU A 166 17.59 2.07 -6.67
CA GLU A 166 18.27 2.18 -7.96
C GLU A 166 17.45 1.51 -9.07
N LYS A 167 16.99 0.28 -8.86
CA LYS A 167 16.16 -0.46 -9.82
C LYS A 167 14.94 0.35 -10.28
N GLY A 168 14.39 1.20 -9.41
CA GLY A 168 13.35 2.17 -9.76
C GLY A 168 12.10 2.11 -8.89
N TYR A 169 12.12 1.40 -7.75
CA TYR A 169 11.03 1.49 -6.77
C TYR A 169 10.89 2.92 -6.28
N PHE A 170 9.66 3.36 -6.01
CA PHE A 170 9.38 4.78 -5.73
C PHE A 170 9.54 5.13 -4.26
N GLY A 171 9.23 4.19 -3.37
CA GLY A 171 9.27 4.38 -1.93
C GLY A 171 9.42 3.06 -1.19
N LEU A 172 9.48 3.17 0.14
CA LEU A 172 9.52 2.04 1.06
C LEU A 172 8.21 1.97 1.83
N GLY A 173 7.82 0.77 2.20
CA GLY A 173 6.68 0.51 3.07
C GLY A 173 5.93 -0.74 2.64
N GLU A 174 4.94 -1.18 3.40
CA GLU A 174 4.67 -0.70 4.77
C GLU A 174 5.78 -1.24 5.69
N ILE A 175 6.47 -0.34 6.38
CA ILE A 175 7.52 -0.73 7.33
C ILE A 175 6.88 -0.80 8.72
N ALA A 176 6.95 -1.97 9.35
CA ALA A 176 6.47 -2.19 10.70
C ALA A 176 7.40 -1.52 11.73
N ALA A 177 7.30 -0.18 11.84
CA ALA A 177 8.19 0.66 12.65
C ALA A 177 7.92 0.51 14.15
N ALA A 178 6.66 0.32 14.52
CA ALA A 178 6.26 -0.18 15.83
C ALA A 178 4.87 -0.79 15.73
N SER A 179 4.67 -2.01 16.23
CA SER A 179 3.32 -2.60 16.23
C SER A 179 3.12 -3.53 17.40
N THR A 180 2.07 -3.29 18.18
CA THR A 180 1.75 -4.08 19.38
C THR A 180 0.28 -4.45 19.50
N PHE A 181 -0.61 -3.69 18.85
CA PHE A 181 -2.06 -3.86 18.87
C PHE A 181 -2.58 -4.48 17.58
N SER A 182 -1.94 -4.22 16.43
CA SER A 182 -2.34 -4.81 15.16
C SER A 182 -2.34 -6.34 15.27
N PRO A 183 -3.44 -7.02 14.94
CA PRO A 183 -3.48 -8.48 15.04
C PRO A 183 -2.58 -9.13 13.99
N VAL A 184 -2.18 -8.45 12.92
CA VAL A 184 -1.30 -9.03 11.87
C VAL A 184 0.11 -8.49 12.03
N VAL A 185 0.27 -7.17 11.98
CA VAL A 185 1.59 -6.51 11.90
C VAL A 185 2.40 -6.71 13.19
N SER A 186 1.76 -6.90 14.35
CA SER A 186 2.49 -7.18 15.60
C SER A 186 3.26 -8.50 15.60
N ARG A 187 3.06 -9.37 14.60
CA ARG A 187 3.66 -10.70 14.52
C ARG A 187 4.67 -10.88 13.38
N VAL A 188 4.92 -9.86 12.57
CA VAL A 188 5.84 -9.96 11.42
C VAL A 188 7.30 -10.05 11.87
N GLU A 189 8.10 -10.79 11.10
CA GLU A 189 9.48 -11.19 11.47
C GLU A 189 10.42 -10.00 11.67
N TRP A 190 10.32 -8.97 10.82
CA TRP A 190 11.25 -7.84 10.78
C TRP A 190 10.67 -6.55 11.33
N LYS A 191 9.69 -6.66 12.25
CA LYS A 191 9.12 -5.52 12.95
C LYS A 191 10.14 -4.86 13.88
N ALA A 192 10.24 -3.54 13.79
CA ALA A 192 11.00 -2.72 14.72
C ALA A 192 10.28 -2.56 16.07
N ASN A 193 11.05 -2.29 17.11
CA ASN A 193 10.52 -1.93 18.42
C ASN A 193 9.97 -0.48 18.45
N ASP A 194 10.65 0.43 17.75
CA ASP A 194 10.27 1.81 17.58
C ASP A 194 10.85 2.39 16.26
N PRO A 195 10.41 3.58 15.80
CA PRO A 195 10.89 4.20 14.56
C PRO A 195 12.40 4.50 14.48
N MET A 196 13.19 4.32 15.54
CA MET A 196 14.64 4.48 15.53
C MET A 196 15.39 3.15 15.67
N ASP A 197 14.69 2.01 15.65
CA ASP A 197 15.27 0.68 15.84
C ASP A 197 16.12 0.20 14.64
N GLY A 198 17.07 -0.70 14.93
CA GLY A 198 17.90 -1.36 13.94
C GLY A 198 18.62 -0.41 12.98
N PHE A 199 18.41 -0.63 11.69
CA PHE A 199 19.00 0.15 10.61
C PHE A 199 18.09 1.26 10.08
N LEU A 200 16.90 1.47 10.65
CA LEU A 200 15.94 2.49 10.20
C LEU A 200 16.54 3.89 10.06
N PRO A 201 17.33 4.43 11.02
CA PRO A 201 17.97 5.74 10.84
C PRO A 201 18.83 5.87 9.57
N LYS A 202 19.60 4.81 9.23
CA LYS A 202 20.42 4.83 8.01
C LYS A 202 19.57 4.62 6.75
N ILE A 203 18.46 3.89 6.86
CA ILE A 203 17.48 3.73 5.78
C ILE A 203 16.81 5.08 5.48
N TYR A 204 16.48 5.87 6.49
CA TYR A 204 15.94 7.23 6.30
C TYR A 204 16.90 8.12 5.51
N ASP A 205 18.19 8.07 5.81
CA ASP A 205 19.21 8.80 5.06
C ASP A 205 19.30 8.35 3.60
N ILE A 206 19.16 7.04 3.34
CA ILE A 206 19.07 6.51 1.97
C ILE A 206 17.80 7.03 1.28
N CYS A 207 16.64 6.98 1.94
CA CYS A 207 15.39 7.52 1.39
C CYS A 207 15.53 9.00 0.99
N ALA A 208 16.19 9.81 1.82
CA ALA A 208 16.48 11.22 1.51
C ALA A 208 17.38 11.40 0.28
N GLU A 209 18.42 10.56 0.13
CA GLU A 209 19.32 10.57 -1.04
C GLU A 209 18.56 10.33 -2.35
N TYR A 210 17.63 9.39 -2.35
CA TYR A 210 16.83 9.04 -3.54
C TYR A 210 15.54 9.86 -3.67
N LYS A 211 15.25 10.75 -2.71
CA LYS A 211 13.94 11.42 -2.55
C LYS A 211 12.77 10.44 -2.60
N ALA A 212 12.97 9.28 -2.00
CA ALA A 212 11.95 8.25 -1.89
C ALA A 212 11.24 8.41 -0.53
N PRO A 213 9.90 8.43 -0.48
CA PRO A 213 9.19 8.42 0.79
C PRO A 213 9.28 7.05 1.47
N ILE A 214 9.08 7.04 2.78
CA ILE A 214 8.95 5.83 3.58
C ILE A 214 7.64 5.86 4.37
N LEU A 215 6.80 4.84 4.19
CA LEU A 215 5.55 4.64 4.92
C LEU A 215 5.78 3.74 6.13
N LEU A 216 5.43 4.25 7.31
CA LEU A 216 5.62 3.58 8.60
C LEU A 216 4.28 3.18 9.22
N HIS A 217 4.14 1.90 9.55
CA HIS A 217 3.12 1.39 10.47
C HIS A 217 3.55 1.68 11.90
N ILE A 218 2.74 2.43 12.65
CA ILE A 218 2.98 2.71 14.06
C ILE A 218 1.68 2.52 14.84
N ASP A 219 1.63 1.49 15.67
CA ASP A 219 0.54 1.26 16.61
C ASP A 219 1.02 0.77 18.00
N PRO A 220 0.42 1.28 19.09
CA PRO A 220 -0.62 2.32 19.13
C PRO A 220 -0.09 3.71 18.70
N PRO A 221 -0.95 4.61 18.19
CA PRO A 221 -0.54 5.93 17.70
C PRO A 221 -0.37 6.94 18.86
N ASN A 222 0.28 6.53 19.94
CA ASN A 222 0.53 7.34 21.12
C ASN A 222 1.72 6.81 21.96
N GLY A 223 2.11 7.58 22.97
CA GLY A 223 3.15 7.17 23.93
C GLY A 223 4.56 7.14 23.32
N ALA A 224 5.43 6.30 23.90
CA ALA A 224 6.86 6.30 23.61
C ALA A 224 7.19 6.01 22.14
N VAL A 225 6.35 5.27 21.42
CA VAL A 225 6.57 5.00 19.98
C VAL A 225 6.36 6.25 19.12
N ILE A 226 5.47 7.17 19.52
CA ILE A 226 5.30 8.47 18.88
C ILE A 226 6.44 9.42 19.26
N ASP A 227 6.91 9.40 20.52
CA ASP A 227 8.11 10.16 20.90
C ASP A 227 9.32 9.76 20.03
N LYS A 228 9.41 8.48 19.66
CA LYS A 228 10.44 7.95 18.75
C LYS A 228 10.21 8.30 17.29
N LEU A 229 8.95 8.41 16.83
CA LEU A 229 8.64 8.98 15.52
C LEU A 229 9.09 10.45 15.46
N GLU A 230 8.80 11.24 16.50
CA GLU A 230 9.24 12.62 16.62
C GLU A 230 10.78 12.74 16.57
N GLU A 231 11.49 11.86 17.29
CA GLU A 231 12.96 11.77 17.23
C GLU A 231 13.46 11.48 15.79
N ALA A 232 12.83 10.54 15.08
CA ALA A 232 13.17 10.23 13.69
C ALA A 232 12.93 11.43 12.75
N LEU A 233 11.80 12.13 12.92
CA LEU A 233 11.44 13.30 12.12
C LEU A 233 12.42 14.47 12.34
N ASP A 234 12.84 14.71 13.59
CA ASP A 234 13.83 15.72 13.95
C ASP A 234 15.24 15.37 13.45
N ALA A 235 15.64 14.09 13.56
CA ALA A 235 16.97 13.64 13.16
C ALA A 235 17.14 13.55 11.63
N HIS A 236 16.05 13.28 10.90
CA HIS A 236 16.08 13.07 9.44
C HIS A 236 15.13 14.03 8.68
N PRO A 237 15.33 15.37 8.78
CA PRO A 237 14.40 16.36 8.24
C PRO A 237 14.33 16.38 6.71
N LYS A 238 15.25 15.69 6.02
CA LYS A 238 15.28 15.56 4.55
C LYS A 238 14.52 14.34 4.04
N THR A 239 14.15 13.43 4.92
CA THR A 239 13.39 12.22 4.59
C THR A 239 11.91 12.53 4.59
N ILE A 240 11.20 12.10 3.56
CA ILE A 240 9.75 12.19 3.49
C ILE A 240 9.17 10.99 4.23
N PHE A 241 8.52 11.23 5.35
CA PHE A 241 7.83 10.21 6.13
C PHE A 241 6.34 10.21 5.78
N ILE A 242 5.74 9.04 5.71
CA ILE A 242 4.30 8.86 5.64
C ILE A 242 3.89 8.06 6.87
N PHE A 243 3.06 8.64 7.73
CA PHE A 243 2.45 7.89 8.82
C PHE A 243 1.28 7.09 8.24
N GLY A 244 1.46 5.77 8.11
CA GLY A 244 0.46 4.83 7.62
C GLY A 244 -0.83 4.94 8.41
N HIS A 245 -1.98 4.92 7.72
CA HIS A 245 -3.33 4.99 8.28
C HIS A 245 -3.41 5.92 9.51
N ALA A 246 -2.89 7.14 9.40
CA ALA A 246 -2.67 8.08 10.50
C ALA A 246 -3.94 8.45 11.30
N ASN A 247 -5.13 8.17 10.75
CA ASN A 247 -6.43 8.35 11.37
C ASN A 247 -6.92 7.11 12.15
N ALA A 248 -6.36 5.92 11.91
CA ALA A 248 -6.74 4.69 12.58
C ALA A 248 -6.36 4.74 14.06
N PHE A 249 -7.37 4.65 14.92
CA PHE A 249 -7.24 4.74 16.39
C PHE A 249 -6.48 5.98 16.91
N ASN A 250 -6.38 7.03 16.10
CA ASN A 250 -5.67 8.26 16.41
C ASN A 250 -6.61 9.46 16.37
N SER A 251 -6.36 10.48 17.19
CA SER A 251 -7.21 11.68 17.21
C SER A 251 -6.78 12.71 16.16
N PRO A 252 -7.72 13.49 15.59
CA PRO A 252 -7.39 14.60 14.70
C PRO A 252 -6.41 15.60 15.32
N GLU A 253 -6.51 15.84 16.63
CA GLU A 253 -5.62 16.76 17.36
C GLU A 253 -4.19 16.24 17.45
N ASN A 254 -3.98 14.93 17.63
CA ASN A 254 -2.65 14.33 17.60
C ASN A 254 -2.02 14.44 16.20
N VAL A 255 -2.79 14.10 15.15
CA VAL A 255 -2.33 14.22 13.76
C VAL A 255 -1.98 15.67 13.46
N LYS A 256 -2.84 16.63 13.83
CA LYS A 256 -2.61 18.06 13.68
C LYS A 256 -1.29 18.50 14.31
N LYS A 257 -1.03 18.14 15.59
CA LYS A 257 0.19 18.52 16.30
C LYS A 257 1.46 18.04 15.59
N LEU A 258 1.44 16.80 15.09
CA LEU A 258 2.57 16.24 14.34
C LEU A 258 2.78 17.00 13.01
N LEU A 259 1.71 17.26 12.26
CA LEU A 259 1.79 17.97 10.98
C LEU A 259 2.20 19.45 11.12
N GLU A 260 1.80 20.09 12.23
CA GLU A 260 2.20 21.45 12.60
C GLU A 260 3.70 21.56 12.87
N LYS A 261 4.27 20.56 13.55
CA LYS A 261 5.67 20.57 13.99
C LYS A 261 6.65 20.11 12.91
N TYR A 262 6.26 19.11 12.13
CA TYR A 262 7.18 18.44 11.21
C TYR A 262 6.73 18.68 9.78
N SER A 263 7.54 19.37 8.96
CA SER A 263 7.22 19.68 7.55
C SER A 263 7.47 18.52 6.58
N ASN A 264 8.12 17.46 7.03
CA ASN A 264 8.50 16.29 6.25
C ASN A 264 7.61 15.05 6.50
N LEU A 265 6.53 15.20 7.28
CA LEU A 265 5.56 14.15 7.62
C LEU A 265 4.27 14.21 6.80
N TYR A 266 3.83 13.15 6.16
CA TYR A 266 2.53 13.11 5.50
C TYR A 266 1.62 12.13 6.24
N ALA A 267 0.32 12.40 6.18
CA ALA A 267 -0.72 11.53 6.72
C ALA A 267 -1.30 10.70 5.57
N ASP A 268 -1.06 9.39 5.60
CA ASP A 268 -1.85 8.43 4.86
C ASP A 268 -3.21 8.28 5.59
N PHE A 269 -4.31 8.64 4.92
CA PHE A 269 -5.64 8.63 5.49
C PHE A 269 -6.43 7.43 4.97
N PHE A 270 -6.53 6.39 5.80
CA PHE A 270 -7.35 5.22 5.49
C PHE A 270 -8.83 5.59 5.63
N ALA A 271 -9.45 5.90 4.48
CA ALA A 271 -10.78 6.46 4.43
C ALA A 271 -11.83 5.50 5.02
N GLY A 272 -11.68 4.20 4.74
CA GLY A 272 -12.59 3.15 5.23
C GLY A 272 -12.74 3.14 6.74
N PHE A 273 -11.67 3.36 7.50
CA PHE A 273 -11.71 3.30 8.96
C PHE A 273 -12.68 4.31 9.57
N THR A 274 -12.58 5.60 9.22
CA THR A 274 -13.44 6.63 9.83
C THR A 274 -14.85 6.69 9.25
N VAL A 275 -15.05 6.12 8.06
CA VAL A 275 -16.35 6.16 7.36
C VAL A 275 -17.18 4.91 7.66
N LEU A 276 -16.55 3.75 7.79
CA LEU A 276 -17.23 2.44 7.80
C LEU A 276 -16.97 1.60 9.05
N ASP A 277 -15.83 1.79 9.72
CA ASP A 277 -15.44 0.93 10.83
C ASP A 277 -16.08 1.38 12.15
N PRO A 278 -16.91 0.53 12.81
CA PRO A 278 -17.53 0.87 14.09
C PRO A 278 -16.53 0.99 15.26
N ALA A 279 -15.30 0.49 15.11
CA ALA A 279 -14.24 0.64 16.11
C ALA A 279 -13.60 2.03 16.09
N SER A 280 -13.85 2.84 15.05
CA SER A 280 -13.38 4.22 15.01
C SER A 280 -14.08 5.05 16.08
N SER A 281 -13.30 5.64 16.99
CA SER A 281 -13.79 6.59 17.99
C SER A 281 -14.02 7.99 17.43
N ASN A 282 -13.47 8.28 16.25
CA ASN A 282 -13.62 9.54 15.54
C ASN A 282 -14.43 9.33 14.26
N LYS A 283 -15.08 10.38 13.79
CA LYS A 283 -15.80 10.41 12.52
C LYS A 283 -14.99 11.13 11.46
N LEU A 284 -15.33 10.91 10.19
CA LEU A 284 -14.74 11.64 9.07
C LEU A 284 -14.77 13.16 9.28
N GLU A 285 -15.90 13.69 9.76
CA GLU A 285 -16.10 15.12 9.96
C GLU A 285 -15.09 15.74 10.93
N ASP A 286 -14.57 14.95 11.87
CA ASP A 286 -13.59 15.42 12.85
C ASP A 286 -12.21 15.69 12.22
N PHE A 287 -11.89 15.04 11.10
CA PHE A 287 -10.63 15.22 10.36
C PHE A 287 -10.70 16.29 9.27
N ILE A 288 -11.89 16.65 8.78
CA ILE A 288 -12.05 17.65 7.71
C ILE A 288 -11.41 19.01 8.05
N PRO A 289 -11.53 19.57 9.28
CA PRO A 289 -10.84 20.79 9.65
C PRO A 289 -9.30 20.68 9.58
N VAL A 290 -8.76 19.52 9.97
CA VAL A 290 -7.30 19.27 9.93
C VAL A 290 -6.82 19.16 8.48
N MET A 291 -7.56 18.45 7.62
CA MET A 291 -7.28 18.39 6.19
C MET A 291 -7.30 19.77 5.52
N LYS A 292 -8.24 20.64 5.92
CA LYS A 292 -8.30 22.04 5.45
C LYS A 292 -7.12 22.88 5.95
N GLN A 293 -6.62 22.60 7.16
CA GLN A 293 -5.47 23.29 7.73
C GLN A 293 -4.15 22.86 7.06
N PHE A 294 -4.01 21.59 6.68
CA PHE A 294 -2.81 21.04 6.03
C PHE A 294 -3.14 20.40 4.66
N PRO A 295 -3.59 21.20 3.68
CA PRO A 295 -4.15 20.69 2.43
C PRO A 295 -3.15 19.93 1.56
N ASP A 296 -1.85 20.11 1.80
CA ASP A 296 -0.73 19.52 1.09
C ASP A 296 -0.10 18.32 1.80
N ARG A 297 -0.68 17.87 2.94
CA ARG A 297 -0.07 16.86 3.83
C ARG A 297 -0.88 15.58 4.00
N PHE A 298 -2.03 15.47 3.36
CA PHE A 298 -2.88 14.29 3.38
C PHE A 298 -2.88 13.57 2.04
N MET A 299 -2.96 12.25 2.08
CA MET A 299 -3.20 11.35 0.96
C MET A 299 -4.33 10.40 1.32
N LEU A 300 -5.14 9.96 0.36
CA LEU A 300 -6.18 8.96 0.60
C LEU A 300 -5.64 7.54 0.36
N SER A 301 -6.14 6.59 1.14
CA SER A 301 -5.88 5.18 0.89
C SER A 301 -7.06 4.28 1.20
N SER A 302 -6.98 3.09 0.61
CA SER A 302 -7.89 1.98 0.88
C SER A 302 -7.38 1.02 1.95
N ASP A 303 -6.06 0.93 2.18
CA ASP A 303 -5.41 -0.14 2.98
C ASP A 303 -5.89 -1.54 2.53
N SER A 304 -6.12 -1.72 1.23
CA SER A 304 -6.77 -2.90 0.61
C SER A 304 -8.11 -3.30 1.25
N GLY A 305 -8.80 -2.36 1.88
CA GLY A 305 -10.04 -2.59 2.61
C GLY A 305 -9.87 -3.40 3.89
N TYR A 306 -8.68 -3.38 4.51
CA TYR A 306 -8.43 -4.09 5.77
C TYR A 306 -9.43 -3.68 6.86
N GLY A 307 -10.00 -4.66 7.56
CA GLY A 307 -10.95 -4.43 8.65
C GLY A 307 -12.34 -3.94 8.21
N VAL A 308 -12.54 -3.56 6.94
CA VAL A 308 -13.83 -3.15 6.40
C VAL A 308 -14.40 -4.19 5.43
N LYS A 309 -15.60 -3.94 4.89
CA LYS A 309 -16.37 -4.92 4.10
C LYS A 309 -15.63 -5.43 2.86
N SER A 310 -14.94 -4.53 2.16
CA SER A 310 -14.19 -4.82 0.93
C SER A 310 -13.35 -3.60 0.55
N GLU A 311 -12.37 -3.80 -0.34
CA GLU A 311 -11.62 -2.70 -0.93
C GLU A 311 -12.53 -1.74 -1.74
N GLU A 312 -13.53 -2.26 -2.46
CA GLU A 312 -14.54 -1.41 -3.14
C GLU A 312 -15.24 -0.46 -2.15
N ALA A 313 -15.57 -0.94 -0.95
CA ALA A 313 -16.16 -0.09 0.08
C ALA A 313 -15.16 0.94 0.61
N ALA A 314 -13.88 0.59 0.73
CA ALA A 314 -12.82 1.53 1.08
C ALA A 314 -12.59 2.60 -0.01
N ILE A 315 -12.69 2.22 -1.29
CA ILE A 315 -12.66 3.16 -2.42
C ILE A 315 -13.86 4.10 -2.37
N GLU A 316 -15.07 3.58 -2.16
CA GLU A 316 -16.25 4.42 -1.94
C GLU A 316 -16.04 5.39 -0.77
N ALA A 317 -15.40 4.95 0.32
CA ALA A 317 -15.07 5.81 1.45
C ALA A 317 -14.13 6.97 1.05
N MET A 318 -13.15 6.76 0.16
CA MET A 318 -12.32 7.84 -0.39
C MET A 318 -13.17 8.90 -1.11
N TYR A 319 -14.17 8.48 -1.88
CA TYR A 319 -15.13 9.39 -2.50
C TYR A 319 -15.99 10.15 -1.48
N ARG A 320 -16.32 9.53 -0.36
CA ARG A 320 -17.03 10.19 0.75
C ARG A 320 -16.15 11.25 1.44
N VAL A 321 -14.84 11.02 1.55
CA VAL A 321 -13.90 12.07 2.00
C VAL A 321 -13.92 13.26 1.05
N MET A 322 -13.81 13.02 -0.27
CA MET A 322 -13.89 14.08 -1.27
C MET A 322 -15.19 14.89 -1.17
N ASP A 323 -16.32 14.21 -0.91
CA ASP A 323 -17.61 14.88 -0.73
C ASP A 323 -17.68 15.73 0.54
N ALA A 324 -17.16 15.21 1.65
CA ALA A 324 -17.16 15.90 2.93
C ALA A 324 -16.26 17.15 2.95
N LEU A 325 -15.21 17.18 2.11
CA LEU A 325 -14.37 18.37 1.96
C LEU A 325 -15.16 19.57 1.40
N ASN A 326 -16.14 19.30 0.52
CA ASN A 326 -16.97 20.28 -0.17
C ASN A 326 -16.16 21.38 -0.87
N ASP A 327 -14.99 21.01 -1.41
CA ASP A 327 -14.08 21.87 -2.18
C ASP A 327 -13.35 20.98 -3.20
N PRO A 328 -13.68 21.07 -4.50
CA PRO A 328 -13.07 20.23 -5.54
C PRO A 328 -11.55 20.39 -5.67
N ASN A 329 -11.00 21.57 -5.39
CA ASN A 329 -9.54 21.78 -5.46
C ASN A 329 -8.84 21.10 -4.30
N LEU A 330 -9.40 21.20 -3.10
CA LEU A 330 -8.89 20.49 -1.93
C LEU A 330 -9.04 18.97 -2.08
N ALA A 331 -10.19 18.51 -2.57
CA ALA A 331 -10.42 17.11 -2.87
C ALA A 331 -9.38 16.57 -3.85
N ARG A 332 -9.11 17.28 -4.97
CA ARG A 332 -8.08 16.90 -5.95
C ARG A 332 -6.68 16.83 -5.32
N LYS A 333 -6.34 17.76 -4.42
CA LYS A 333 -5.03 17.75 -3.75
C LYS A 333 -4.83 16.50 -2.91
N ILE A 334 -5.80 16.22 -2.04
CA ILE A 334 -5.76 15.11 -1.08
C ILE A 334 -5.92 13.76 -1.79
N ALA A 335 -6.76 13.69 -2.82
CA ALA A 335 -6.99 12.48 -3.61
C ALA A 335 -5.82 12.11 -4.52
N TYR A 336 -4.99 13.08 -4.96
CA TYR A 336 -3.99 12.81 -5.99
C TYR A 336 -2.75 13.70 -5.94
N ASP A 337 -2.90 15.04 -5.98
CA ASP A 337 -1.75 15.92 -6.27
C ASP A 337 -0.62 15.80 -5.25
N ASN A 338 -0.94 15.59 -3.97
CA ASN A 338 0.06 15.49 -2.91
C ASN A 338 0.99 14.29 -3.12
N LEU A 339 0.41 13.11 -3.42
CA LEU A 339 1.17 11.91 -3.74
C LEU A 339 1.93 12.06 -5.07
N ASP A 340 1.27 12.57 -6.10
CA ASP A 340 1.87 12.74 -7.43
C ASP A 340 3.07 13.71 -7.39
N ALA A 341 2.98 14.77 -6.58
CA ALA A 341 4.09 15.70 -6.35
C ALA A 341 5.31 15.01 -5.74
N ILE A 342 5.12 14.14 -4.74
CA ILE A 342 6.20 13.34 -4.14
C ILE A 342 6.84 12.44 -5.21
N ILE A 343 6.01 11.68 -5.94
CA ILE A 343 6.44 10.73 -6.98
C ILE A 343 7.25 11.41 -8.08
N ARG A 344 6.78 12.57 -8.57
CA ARG A 344 7.45 13.33 -9.65
C ARG A 344 8.72 14.04 -9.21
N SER A 345 8.86 14.33 -7.91
CA SER A 345 10.05 15.02 -7.39
C SER A 345 11.30 14.13 -7.37
N ALA A 346 11.12 12.81 -7.40
CA ALA A 346 12.21 11.83 -7.40
C ALA A 346 12.91 11.82 -8.77
N PRO A 347 14.22 12.12 -8.84
CA PRO A 347 14.96 12.05 -10.09
C PRO A 347 15.09 10.59 -10.57
N ALA A 348 15.24 10.41 -11.88
CA ALA A 348 15.60 9.12 -12.44
C ALA A 348 16.93 8.66 -11.86
N THR A 349 16.99 7.37 -11.52
CA THR A 349 18.16 6.75 -10.89
C THR A 349 19.30 6.61 -11.91
N ARG A 350 20.50 6.32 -11.42
CA ARG A 350 21.64 6.09 -12.32
C ARG A 350 21.35 4.91 -13.25
N THR A 351 20.86 3.80 -12.70
CA THR A 351 20.58 2.59 -13.50
C THR A 351 19.42 2.78 -14.49
N GLN A 352 18.38 3.57 -14.16
CA GLN A 352 17.35 3.94 -15.12
C GLN A 352 17.91 4.76 -16.28
N LYS A 353 18.75 5.76 -15.99
CA LYS A 353 19.39 6.61 -17.02
C LYS A 353 20.30 5.78 -17.94
N GLU A 354 21.11 4.89 -17.36
CA GLU A 354 21.97 3.96 -18.12
C GLU A 354 21.13 3.05 -19.02
N ALA A 355 20.01 2.52 -18.52
CA ALA A 355 19.10 1.68 -19.31
C ALA A 355 18.46 2.45 -20.48
N ILE A 356 18.06 3.70 -20.27
CA ILE A 356 17.51 4.56 -21.32
C ILE A 356 18.55 4.85 -22.39
N LEU A 357 19.77 5.26 -21.99
CA LEU A 357 20.85 5.56 -22.94
C LEU A 357 21.30 4.32 -23.72
N LYS A 358 21.11 3.11 -23.18
CA LYS A 358 21.34 1.88 -23.92
C LYS A 358 20.31 1.66 -25.04
N GLN A 359 19.08 2.12 -24.85
CA GLN A 359 18.01 2.03 -25.86
C GLN A 359 18.07 3.19 -26.86
N ASP A 360 18.38 4.40 -26.39
CA ASP A 360 18.49 5.64 -27.17
C ASP A 360 19.67 6.48 -26.65
N PRO A 361 20.89 6.30 -27.20
CA PRO A 361 22.09 7.04 -26.78
C PRO A 361 22.02 8.55 -26.98
N SER A 362 21.05 9.04 -27.77
CA SER A 362 20.88 10.47 -28.06
C SER A 362 19.95 11.19 -27.09
N ARG A 363 19.25 10.44 -26.23
CA ARG A 363 18.25 11.00 -25.31
C ARG A 363 18.88 11.84 -24.21
N ASP A 364 18.33 13.04 -23.97
CA ASP A 364 18.66 13.82 -22.79
C ASP A 364 18.01 13.19 -21.54
N VAL A 365 18.84 12.67 -20.65
CA VAL A 365 18.43 12.04 -19.39
C VAL A 365 18.74 12.91 -18.16
N SER A 366 19.23 14.14 -18.36
CA SER A 366 19.76 14.98 -17.27
C SER A 366 18.69 15.44 -16.27
N LYS A 367 17.44 15.59 -16.72
CA LYS A 367 16.33 16.13 -15.93
C LYS A 367 15.13 15.18 -15.81
N LEU A 368 15.28 13.90 -16.16
CA LEU A 368 14.19 12.94 -16.03
C LEU A 368 13.87 12.67 -14.57
N SER A 369 12.58 12.63 -14.25
CA SER A 369 12.04 12.02 -13.03
C SER A 369 12.04 10.49 -13.13
N LYS A 370 11.94 9.81 -11.99
CA LYS A 370 11.81 8.36 -11.90
C LYS A 370 10.58 7.85 -12.65
N LEU A 371 9.48 8.61 -12.60
CA LEU A 371 8.23 8.33 -13.33
C LEU A 371 8.42 8.42 -14.85
N GLU A 372 8.99 9.52 -15.35
CA GLU A 372 9.24 9.69 -16.79
C GLU A 372 10.21 8.64 -17.31
N ALA A 373 11.27 8.35 -16.56
CA ALA A 373 12.19 7.29 -16.92
C ALA A 373 11.49 5.93 -17.01
N GLY A 374 10.55 5.64 -16.12
CA GLY A 374 9.79 4.41 -16.18
C GLY A 374 8.83 4.31 -17.36
N LEU A 375 8.14 5.41 -17.68
CA LEU A 375 7.31 5.48 -18.88
C LEU A 375 8.14 5.29 -20.17
N ILE A 376 9.38 5.78 -20.21
CA ILE A 376 10.28 5.56 -21.35
C ILE A 376 10.72 4.09 -21.44
N LEU A 377 11.07 3.48 -20.31
CA LEU A 377 11.63 2.12 -20.28
C LEU A 377 10.58 1.02 -20.48
N TRP A 378 9.37 1.23 -19.97
CA TRP A 378 8.34 0.19 -19.85
C TRP A 378 6.99 0.60 -20.43
N GLY A 379 6.79 1.89 -20.73
CA GLY A 379 5.55 2.36 -21.35
C GLY A 379 5.37 1.73 -22.73
N LYS A 380 4.20 1.13 -22.95
CA LYS A 380 3.80 0.66 -24.28
C LYS A 380 3.49 1.90 -25.13
N SER A 381 4.10 2.01 -26.31
CA SER A 381 3.69 3.01 -27.31
C SER A 381 2.19 2.87 -27.54
N LYS A 382 1.43 3.92 -27.25
CA LYS A 382 -0.02 3.94 -27.49
C LYS A 382 -0.35 3.89 -28.97
#